data_AF-A0A4V1F679-F1
#
_entry.id   AF-A0A4V1F679-F1
#
_cell.length_a   1.000
_cell.length_b   1.000
_cell.length_c   1.000
_cell.angle_alpha   90.00
_cell.angle_beta   90.00
_cell.angle_gamma   90.00
#
_symmetry.space_group_name_H-M   'P 1'
#
loop_
_entity.id
_entity.type
_entity.pdbx_description
1 polymer ?
#
loop_
_entity_poly.entity_id
_entity_poly.type
_entity_poly.pdbx_seq_one_letter_code
_entity_poly.pdbx_strand_id
1 'polypeptide(L)'
;MSTRLLTDSVHTAVIDVPARRVDIAEWLYSLSDAEYRRCCPPDHLTTGVGASEDGRPIWIGVETIDDALLIHHFVGAVTDPHHCRMVSTSEVVSAAGRTTVDVTWELRAEPDGDGRCTVTDRILVSPTGDYFAHLDERGIVFEDAAAACAAAYGDHVRRETPLLADSIGRRAANSNGRHAAVSPTAVPLATTSTGETDGAAAKAVIRRNAEEVHGSGDFAVFDELFADDYVDHTPHPGLAPDKSGTKLLYQSMRGAFPDLRAEIHWQSVDGDLVTTYLTYHGSHRGAFLGIPPSGRPAAFDAVDVMRVRDGRIVEHWGSAHLPALPSRIDAAGATP
;
A
#
# COMPACT_ATOMS: atom_id res chain seq x y z
N MET A 1 0.82 -31.43 -6.16
CA MET A 1 1.20 -30.88 -4.84
C MET A 1 0.01 -30.05 -4.37
N SER A 2 -0.50 -30.31 -3.16
CA SER A 2 -1.58 -29.46 -2.61
C SER A 2 -1.00 -28.07 -2.36
N THR A 3 -1.56 -27.02 -2.98
CA THR A 3 -1.20 -25.63 -2.65
C THR A 3 -1.47 -25.42 -1.17
N ARG A 4 -0.45 -25.04 -0.40
CA ARG A 4 -0.63 -24.69 1.02
C ARG A 4 -1.31 -23.32 1.05
N LEU A 5 -2.42 -23.22 1.78
CA LEU A 5 -3.17 -21.97 1.94
C LEU A 5 -3.03 -21.48 3.37
N LEU A 6 -2.99 -20.16 3.53
CA LEU A 6 -3.13 -19.49 4.82
C LEU A 6 -4.61 -19.25 5.13
N THR A 7 -5.39 -18.81 4.15
CA THR A 7 -6.85 -18.66 4.28
C THR A 7 -7.57 -18.71 2.94
N ASP A 8 -8.86 -19.07 2.98
CA ASP A 8 -9.85 -18.94 1.91
C ASP A 8 -11.15 -18.47 2.56
N SER A 9 -11.27 -17.15 2.74
CA SER A 9 -12.40 -16.51 3.42
C SER A 9 -13.42 -16.04 2.39
N VAL A 10 -14.69 -16.36 2.61
CA VAL A 10 -15.79 -16.00 1.70
C VAL A 10 -16.99 -15.51 2.51
N HIS A 11 -17.45 -14.31 2.20
CA HIS A 11 -18.63 -13.71 2.81
C HIS A 11 -19.53 -13.09 1.74
N THR A 12 -20.81 -12.91 2.09
CA THR A 12 -21.81 -12.34 1.18
C THR A 12 -22.68 -11.32 1.88
N ALA A 13 -23.16 -10.34 1.12
CA ALA A 13 -24.16 -9.37 1.56
C ALA A 13 -25.13 -9.05 0.42
N VAL A 14 -26.39 -8.79 0.75
CA VAL A 14 -27.44 -8.45 -0.22
C VAL A 14 -27.64 -6.93 -0.24
N ILE A 15 -27.72 -6.36 -1.44
CA ILE A 15 -28.06 -4.95 -1.64
C ILE A 15 -29.37 -4.79 -2.44
N ASP A 16 -30.11 -3.74 -2.12
CA ASP A 16 -31.40 -3.39 -2.74
C ASP A 16 -31.23 -2.64 -4.08
N VAL A 17 -30.33 -3.14 -4.93
CA VAL A 17 -30.06 -2.62 -6.27
C VAL A 17 -29.95 -3.79 -7.25
N PRO A 18 -30.55 -3.73 -8.45
CA PRO A 18 -30.49 -4.85 -9.39
C PRO A 18 -29.08 -5.00 -9.95
N ALA A 19 -28.57 -6.23 -10.05
CA ALA A 19 -27.20 -6.53 -10.47
C ALA A 19 -26.76 -5.77 -11.73
N ARG A 20 -27.64 -5.58 -12.74
CA ARG A 20 -27.36 -4.80 -13.97
C ARG A 20 -26.92 -3.34 -13.76
N ARG A 21 -27.13 -2.78 -12.57
CA ARG A 21 -26.70 -1.42 -12.20
C ARG A 21 -25.37 -1.40 -11.45
N VAL A 22 -24.91 -2.54 -10.98
CA VAL A 22 -23.63 -2.69 -10.29
C VAL A 22 -22.51 -2.69 -11.32
N ASP A 23 -21.48 -1.90 -11.06
CA ASP A 23 -20.21 -1.94 -11.76
C ASP A 23 -19.09 -1.94 -10.71
N ILE A 24 -18.59 -3.14 -10.39
CA ILE A 24 -17.55 -3.35 -9.37
C ILE A 24 -16.24 -2.72 -9.82
N ALA A 25 -15.87 -2.87 -11.10
CA ALA A 25 -14.63 -2.31 -11.62
C ALA A 25 -14.64 -0.78 -11.53
N GLU A 26 -15.74 -0.16 -11.94
CA GLU A 26 -15.92 1.29 -11.83
C GLU A 26 -15.87 1.76 -10.38
N TRP A 27 -16.55 1.08 -9.46
CA TRP A 27 -16.51 1.39 -8.04
C TRP A 27 -15.08 1.26 -7.47
N LEU A 28 -14.40 0.15 -7.76
CA LEU A 28 -13.08 -0.16 -7.22
C LEU A 28 -12.02 0.86 -7.67
N TYR A 29 -12.01 1.22 -8.96
CA TYR A 29 -11.02 2.14 -9.52
C TYR A 29 -11.39 3.63 -9.39
N SER A 30 -12.55 3.94 -8.79
CA SER A 30 -12.95 5.31 -8.43
C SER A 30 -13.03 5.54 -6.93
N LEU A 31 -12.63 4.55 -6.13
CA LEU A 31 -12.74 4.58 -4.68
C LEU A 31 -11.84 5.67 -4.09
N SER A 32 -12.41 6.52 -3.24
CA SER A 32 -11.66 7.50 -2.45
C SER A 32 -11.20 6.91 -1.12
N ASP A 33 -10.16 7.47 -0.50
CA ASP A 33 -9.74 7.08 0.85
C ASP A 33 -10.87 7.14 1.86
N ALA A 34 -11.68 8.21 1.81
CA ALA A 34 -12.78 8.41 2.72
C ALA A 34 -13.86 7.34 2.59
N GLU A 35 -14.05 6.77 1.39
CA GLU A 35 -14.99 5.68 1.16
C GLU A 35 -14.36 4.33 1.50
N TYR A 36 -13.08 4.10 1.13
CA TYR A 36 -12.35 2.89 1.47
C TYR A 36 -12.28 2.67 3.00
N ARG A 37 -11.98 3.72 3.77
CA ARG A 37 -12.02 3.71 5.26
C ARG A 37 -13.40 3.33 5.81
N ARG A 38 -14.50 3.68 5.13
CA ARG A 38 -15.86 3.31 5.55
C ARG A 38 -16.19 1.85 5.28
N CYS A 39 -15.47 1.21 4.35
CA CYS A 39 -15.70 -0.20 4.02
C CYS A 39 -15.17 -1.16 5.09
N CYS A 40 -14.21 -0.77 5.94
CA CYS A 40 -13.83 -1.56 7.11
C CYS A 40 -13.13 -0.70 8.17
N PRO A 41 -13.87 0.05 9.00
CA PRO A 41 -13.26 0.83 10.08
C PRO A 41 -12.90 -0.07 11.28
N PRO A 42 -11.74 0.15 11.94
CA PRO A 42 -10.69 1.12 11.64
C PRO A 42 -9.63 0.64 10.62
N ASP A 43 -9.76 -0.58 10.12
CA ASP A 43 -8.75 -1.36 9.40
C ASP A 43 -8.27 -0.74 8.08
N HIS A 44 -9.18 -0.26 7.22
CA HIS A 44 -8.79 0.32 5.92
C HIS A 44 -8.20 1.73 6.10
N LEU A 45 -7.05 2.00 5.48
CA LEU A 45 -6.30 3.24 5.69
C LEU A 45 -6.30 4.16 4.46
N THR A 46 -5.88 3.69 3.29
CA THR A 46 -5.79 4.49 2.06
C THR A 46 -5.79 3.60 0.83
N THR A 47 -6.25 4.16 -0.30
CA THR A 47 -6.30 3.47 -1.58
C THR A 47 -5.68 4.28 -2.70
N GLY A 48 -5.24 3.61 -3.75
CA GLY A 48 -4.69 4.23 -4.95
C GLY A 48 -4.96 3.41 -6.19
N VAL A 49 -4.87 4.05 -7.35
CA VAL A 49 -5.01 3.39 -8.65
C VAL A 49 -3.83 3.73 -9.55
N GLY A 50 -3.45 2.79 -10.40
CA GLY A 50 -2.34 2.92 -11.33
C GLY A 50 -2.45 1.96 -12.51
N ALA A 51 -1.35 1.77 -13.23
CA ALA A 51 -1.24 0.78 -14.29
C ALA A 51 0.12 0.09 -14.23
N SER A 52 0.15 -1.21 -14.52
CA SER A 52 1.40 -1.97 -14.69
C SER A 52 2.08 -1.61 -16.00
N GLU A 53 3.34 -2.05 -16.17
CA GLU A 53 4.11 -1.83 -17.40
C GLU A 53 3.41 -2.36 -18.67
N ASP A 54 2.69 -3.48 -18.54
CA ASP A 54 1.88 -4.06 -19.62
C ASP A 54 0.47 -3.46 -19.74
N GLY A 55 0.18 -2.37 -19.02
CA GLY A 55 -1.05 -1.59 -19.12
C GLY A 55 -2.25 -2.17 -18.38
N ARG A 56 -2.06 -3.21 -17.55
CA ARG A 56 -3.15 -3.73 -16.70
C ARG A 56 -3.44 -2.76 -15.56
N PRO A 57 -4.70 -2.62 -15.15
CA PRO A 57 -5.05 -1.71 -14.06
C PRO A 57 -4.51 -2.24 -12.73
N ILE A 58 -3.88 -1.36 -11.96
CA ILE A 58 -3.40 -1.60 -10.61
C ILE A 58 -4.33 -0.90 -9.63
N TRP A 59 -4.67 -1.59 -8.56
CA TRP A 59 -5.30 -1.03 -7.37
C TRP A 59 -4.38 -1.26 -6.18
N ILE A 60 -4.32 -0.26 -5.30
CA ILE A 60 -3.49 -0.26 -4.10
C ILE A 60 -4.41 -0.11 -2.91
N GLY A 61 -4.24 -1.00 -1.94
CA GLY A 61 -4.94 -0.96 -0.67
C GLY A 61 -3.92 -1.01 0.46
N VAL A 62 -4.04 -0.10 1.41
CA VAL A 62 -3.28 -0.14 2.64
C VAL A 62 -4.26 -0.29 3.79
N GLU A 63 -4.08 -1.34 4.59
CA GLU A 63 -4.99 -1.71 5.66
C GLU A 63 -4.26 -2.39 6.81
N THR A 64 -4.93 -2.52 7.94
CA THR A 64 -4.44 -3.33 9.07
C THR A 64 -5.35 -4.52 9.30
N ILE A 65 -4.78 -5.72 9.37
CA ILE A 65 -5.48 -6.92 9.81
C ILE A 65 -4.78 -7.41 11.08
N ASP A 66 -5.53 -7.46 12.18
CA ASP A 66 -4.99 -7.57 13.55
C ASP A 66 -3.91 -6.51 13.83
N ASP A 67 -2.67 -6.95 14.09
CA ASP A 67 -1.53 -6.10 14.42
C ASP A 67 -0.57 -5.90 13.24
N ALA A 68 -0.93 -6.41 12.05
CA ALA A 68 -0.13 -6.28 10.85
C ALA A 68 -0.66 -5.17 9.94
N LEU A 69 0.25 -4.35 9.42
CA LEU A 69 0.00 -3.46 8.29
C LEU A 69 0.19 -4.25 6.99
N LEU A 70 -0.81 -4.21 6.13
CA LEU A 70 -0.81 -4.82 4.81
C LEU A 70 -0.75 -3.75 3.74
N ILE A 71 0.08 -4.01 2.73
CA ILE A 71 0.20 -3.17 1.54
C ILE A 71 -0.03 -4.07 0.34
N HIS A 72 -1.14 -3.84 -0.35
CA HIS A 72 -1.54 -4.61 -1.51
C HIS A 72 -1.20 -3.86 -2.79
N HIS A 73 -0.55 -4.54 -3.74
CA HIS A 73 -0.34 -4.10 -5.11
C HIS A 73 -1.12 -5.02 -6.04
N PHE A 74 -2.43 -4.81 -6.07
CA PHE A 74 -3.36 -5.66 -6.78
C PHE A 74 -3.36 -5.36 -8.28
N VAL A 75 -3.02 -6.36 -9.10
CA VAL A 75 -3.18 -6.33 -10.55
C VAL A 75 -4.52 -6.95 -10.93
N GLY A 76 -5.30 -6.25 -11.75
CA GLY A 76 -6.59 -6.74 -12.25
C GLY A 76 -6.43 -7.92 -13.21
N ALA A 77 -6.73 -9.13 -12.73
CA ALA A 77 -6.81 -10.33 -13.56
C ALA A 77 -8.17 -10.46 -14.27
N VAL A 78 -9.24 -9.96 -13.64
CA VAL A 78 -10.58 -9.76 -14.20
C VAL A 78 -11.10 -8.42 -13.69
N THR A 79 -11.64 -7.58 -14.57
CA THR A 79 -12.12 -6.22 -14.24
C THR A 79 -13.44 -5.92 -14.94
N ASP A 80 -14.41 -6.82 -14.77
CA ASP A 80 -15.74 -6.70 -15.38
C ASP A 80 -16.73 -6.06 -14.40
N PRO A 81 -17.85 -5.46 -14.87
CA PRO A 81 -18.83 -4.81 -14.00
C PRO A 81 -19.42 -5.68 -12.89
N HIS A 82 -19.46 -6.99 -13.07
CA HIS A 82 -20.08 -7.91 -12.10
C HIS A 82 -19.07 -8.89 -11.49
N HIS A 83 -17.80 -8.81 -11.90
CA HIS A 83 -16.75 -9.71 -11.42
C HIS A 83 -15.40 -9.02 -11.52
N CYS A 84 -14.81 -8.73 -10.37
CA CYS A 84 -13.41 -8.34 -10.28
C CYS A 84 -12.62 -9.46 -9.61
N ARG A 85 -11.46 -9.78 -10.17
CA ARG A 85 -10.47 -10.65 -9.53
C ARG A 85 -9.11 -9.99 -9.63
N MET A 86 -8.56 -9.69 -8.47
CA MET A 86 -7.34 -8.94 -8.28
C MET A 86 -6.30 -9.86 -7.65
N VAL A 87 -5.05 -9.79 -8.11
CA VAL A 87 -3.94 -10.59 -7.57
C VAL A 87 -2.79 -9.70 -7.12
N SER A 88 -2.23 -9.97 -5.95
CA SER A 88 -1.15 -9.19 -5.34
C SER A 88 -0.18 -10.11 -4.63
N THR A 89 1.13 -9.92 -4.81
CA THR A 89 2.10 -10.30 -3.77
C THR A 89 2.14 -9.13 -2.80
N SER A 90 1.49 -9.30 -1.65
CA SER A 90 1.24 -8.24 -0.68
C SER A 90 2.27 -8.26 0.42
N GLU A 91 2.63 -7.08 0.93
CA GLU A 91 3.54 -6.95 2.05
C GLU A 91 2.78 -7.05 3.37
N VAL A 92 3.40 -7.71 4.34
CA VAL A 92 2.88 -7.83 5.70
C VAL A 92 3.95 -7.30 6.65
N VAL A 93 3.62 -6.28 7.43
CA VAL A 93 4.53 -5.66 8.41
C VAL A 93 3.90 -5.72 9.78
N SER A 94 4.50 -6.49 10.70
CA SER A 94 4.03 -6.61 12.08
C SER A 94 5.17 -6.47 13.08
N ALA A 95 4.87 -6.57 14.37
CA ALA A 95 5.89 -6.62 15.42
C ALA A 95 6.84 -7.83 15.27
N ALA A 96 6.39 -8.89 14.60
CA ALA A 96 7.22 -10.06 14.30
C ALA A 96 8.23 -9.77 13.17
N GLY A 97 8.06 -8.68 12.41
CA GLY A 97 8.89 -8.30 11.27
C GLY A 97 8.09 -8.25 9.98
N ARG A 98 8.80 -8.12 8.86
CA ARG A 98 8.19 -8.04 7.52
C ARG A 98 8.26 -9.38 6.80
N THR A 99 7.26 -9.65 5.97
CA THR A 99 7.19 -10.78 5.04
C THR A 99 6.22 -10.46 3.89
N THR A 100 6.01 -11.40 2.97
CA THR A 100 5.06 -11.26 1.85
C THR A 100 4.10 -12.44 1.77
N VAL A 101 2.88 -12.19 1.31
CA VAL A 101 1.87 -13.24 1.04
C VAL A 101 1.25 -13.01 -0.33
N ASP A 102 0.91 -14.08 -1.04
CA ASP A 102 0.15 -13.97 -2.28
C ASP A 102 -1.33 -13.90 -1.94
N VAL A 103 -1.99 -12.82 -2.34
CA VAL A 103 -3.40 -12.53 -2.08
C VAL A 103 -4.16 -12.49 -3.40
N THR A 104 -5.25 -13.24 -3.48
CA THR A 104 -6.27 -13.07 -4.51
C THR A 104 -7.53 -12.54 -3.87
N TRP A 105 -7.99 -11.38 -4.33
CA TRP A 105 -9.24 -10.78 -3.93
C TRP A 105 -10.26 -10.88 -5.07
N GLU A 106 -11.42 -11.46 -4.80
CA GLU A 106 -12.47 -11.66 -5.77
C GLU A 106 -13.79 -11.08 -5.26
N LEU A 107 -14.34 -10.14 -6.03
CA LEU A 107 -15.64 -9.54 -5.80
C LEU A 107 -16.60 -9.94 -6.93
N ARG A 108 -17.81 -10.37 -6.57
CA ARG A 108 -18.86 -10.74 -7.53
C ARG A 108 -20.19 -10.11 -7.17
N ALA A 109 -20.98 -9.73 -8.17
CA ALA A 109 -22.33 -9.19 -8.01
C ALA A 109 -23.33 -10.01 -8.84
N GLU A 110 -24.24 -10.72 -8.18
CA GLU A 110 -25.15 -11.67 -8.82
C GLU A 110 -26.63 -11.34 -8.51
N PRO A 111 -27.58 -11.55 -9.43
CA PRO A 111 -29.00 -11.30 -9.17
C PRO A 111 -29.54 -12.14 -7.99
N ASP A 112 -30.29 -11.50 -7.06
CA ASP A 112 -30.91 -12.16 -5.88
C ASP A 112 -32.45 -11.99 -5.82
N GLY A 113 -33.10 -12.12 -6.98
CA GLY A 113 -34.55 -11.90 -7.10
C GLY A 113 -34.99 -10.48 -6.77
N ASP A 114 -36.25 -10.14 -7.06
CA ASP A 114 -36.91 -8.89 -6.62
C ASP A 114 -36.14 -7.58 -6.87
N GLY A 115 -35.29 -7.54 -7.90
CA GLY A 115 -34.46 -6.37 -8.20
C GLY A 115 -33.31 -6.12 -7.22
N ARG A 116 -32.88 -7.14 -6.48
CA ARG A 116 -31.74 -7.12 -5.56
C ARG A 116 -30.51 -7.81 -6.16
N CYS A 117 -29.38 -7.66 -5.49
CA CYS A 117 -28.10 -8.25 -5.87
C CYS A 117 -27.38 -8.80 -4.64
N THR A 118 -26.82 -10.00 -4.74
CA THR A 118 -25.86 -10.54 -3.76
C THR A 118 -24.46 -10.15 -4.19
N VAL A 119 -23.75 -9.46 -3.31
CA VAL A 119 -22.32 -9.20 -3.43
C VAL A 119 -21.58 -10.31 -2.67
N THR A 120 -20.66 -10.99 -3.35
CA THR A 120 -19.74 -11.95 -2.74
C THR A 120 -18.36 -11.34 -2.67
N ASP A 121 -17.73 -11.46 -1.51
CA ASP A 121 -16.36 -11.05 -1.25
C ASP A 121 -15.55 -12.27 -0.83
N ARG A 122 -14.42 -12.49 -1.50
CA ARG A 122 -13.54 -13.62 -1.26
C ARG A 122 -12.09 -13.20 -1.26
N ILE A 123 -11.40 -13.56 -0.19
CA ILE A 123 -9.95 -13.43 -0.05
C ILE A 123 -9.32 -14.81 0.07
N LEU A 124 -8.40 -15.09 -0.85
CA LEU A 124 -7.54 -16.28 -0.82
C LEU A 124 -6.10 -15.84 -0.57
N VAL A 125 -5.46 -16.40 0.46
CA VAL A 125 -4.08 -16.06 0.82
C VAL A 125 -3.21 -17.31 0.82
N SER A 126 -2.07 -17.23 0.14
CA SER A 126 -1.05 -18.26 0.07
C SER A 126 0.29 -17.73 0.60
N PRO A 127 1.10 -18.59 1.27
CA PRO A 127 2.41 -18.20 1.74
C PRO A 127 3.39 -18.07 0.57
N THR A 128 4.22 -17.02 0.59
CA THR A 128 5.36 -16.89 -0.34
C THR A 128 6.59 -17.61 0.22
N GLY A 129 7.69 -17.65 -0.56
CA GLY A 129 8.99 -18.10 -0.05
C GLY A 129 9.46 -17.29 1.16
N ASP A 130 9.27 -15.98 1.14
CA ASP A 130 9.64 -15.07 2.24
C ASP A 130 8.78 -15.30 3.48
N TYR A 131 7.54 -15.76 3.31
CA TYR A 131 6.68 -16.18 4.43
C TYR A 131 7.24 -17.43 5.12
N PHE A 132 7.62 -18.45 4.35
CA PHE A 132 8.22 -19.65 4.94
C PHE A 132 9.55 -19.34 5.63
N ALA A 133 10.41 -18.53 5.02
CA ALA A 133 11.65 -18.08 5.65
C ALA A 133 11.37 -17.33 6.97
N HIS A 134 10.36 -16.44 6.97
CA HIS A 134 9.94 -15.71 8.16
C HIS A 134 9.48 -16.64 9.29
N LEU A 135 8.71 -17.69 8.98
CA LEU A 135 8.28 -18.69 9.96
C LEU A 135 9.46 -19.50 10.50
N ASP A 136 10.34 -19.97 9.61
CA ASP A 136 11.50 -20.81 9.96
C ASP A 136 12.47 -20.07 10.89
N GLU A 137 12.78 -18.80 10.60
CA GLU A 137 13.62 -17.93 11.44
C GLU A 137 13.10 -17.79 12.88
N ARG A 138 11.79 -17.93 13.07
CA ARG A 138 11.10 -17.73 14.36
C ARG A 138 10.66 -19.05 15.00
N GLY A 139 10.89 -20.18 14.33
CA GLY A 139 10.42 -21.48 14.78
C GLY A 139 8.89 -21.58 14.87
N ILE A 140 8.17 -20.82 14.03
CA ILE A 140 6.70 -20.84 13.99
C ILE A 140 6.25 -22.01 13.12
N VAL A 141 5.33 -22.82 13.64
CA VAL A 141 4.73 -23.93 12.90
C VAL A 141 3.73 -23.38 11.88
N PHE A 142 3.83 -23.84 10.63
CA PHE A 142 2.99 -23.36 9.53
C PHE A 142 1.50 -23.49 9.82
N GLU A 143 1.07 -24.62 10.40
CA GLU A 143 -0.32 -24.89 10.71
C GLU A 143 -0.89 -23.90 11.73
N ASP A 144 -0.10 -23.50 12.73
CA ASP A 144 -0.50 -22.49 13.72
C ASP A 144 -0.59 -21.10 13.09
N ALA A 145 0.39 -20.75 12.24
CA ALA A 145 0.38 -19.50 11.48
C ALA A 145 -0.81 -19.41 10.51
N ALA A 146 -1.13 -20.51 9.84
CA ALA A 146 -2.29 -20.60 8.95
C ALA A 146 -3.60 -20.48 9.74
N ALA A 147 -3.72 -21.12 10.90
CA ALA A 147 -4.90 -20.99 11.76
C ALA A 147 -5.10 -19.55 12.26
N ALA A 148 -4.03 -18.87 12.68
CA ALA A 148 -4.07 -17.47 13.09
C ALA A 148 -4.45 -16.55 11.92
N CYS A 149 -3.83 -16.74 10.76
CA CYS A 149 -4.16 -15.98 9.55
C CYS A 149 -5.62 -16.18 9.11
N ALA A 150 -6.12 -17.42 9.14
CA ALA A 150 -7.51 -17.73 8.83
C ALA A 150 -8.49 -17.05 9.80
N ALA A 151 -8.17 -16.97 11.09
CA ALA A 151 -9.00 -16.26 12.06
C ALA A 151 -9.02 -14.75 11.80
N ALA A 152 -7.85 -14.15 11.57
CA ALA A 152 -7.69 -12.71 11.36
C ALA A 152 -8.39 -12.23 10.08
N TYR A 153 -8.07 -12.85 8.94
CA TYR A 153 -8.73 -12.54 7.66
C TYR A 153 -10.22 -12.93 7.68
N GLY A 154 -10.58 -14.01 8.36
CA GLY A 154 -11.98 -14.40 8.52
C GLY A 154 -12.81 -13.31 9.21
N ASP A 155 -12.29 -12.73 10.29
CA ASP A 155 -12.97 -11.62 10.97
C ASP A 155 -13.02 -10.35 10.12
N HIS A 156 -11.89 -9.99 9.50
CA HIS A 156 -11.77 -8.80 8.65
C HIS A 156 -12.78 -8.85 7.49
N VAL A 157 -12.77 -9.93 6.69
CA VAL A 157 -13.65 -10.07 5.53
C VAL A 157 -15.12 -10.11 5.95
N ARG A 158 -15.43 -10.77 7.08
CA ARG A 158 -16.78 -10.78 7.64
C ARG A 158 -17.28 -9.38 8.01
N ARG A 159 -16.41 -8.51 8.54
CA ARG A 159 -16.76 -7.12 8.91
C ARG A 159 -16.85 -6.21 7.69
N GLU A 160 -15.97 -6.38 6.71
CA GLU A 160 -15.91 -5.49 5.54
C GLU A 160 -17.05 -5.75 4.56
N THR A 161 -17.40 -7.02 4.32
CA THR A 161 -18.34 -7.42 3.25
C THR A 161 -19.65 -6.62 3.25
N PRO A 162 -20.40 -6.46 4.36
CA PRO A 162 -21.64 -5.68 4.33
C PRO A 162 -21.40 -4.19 4.01
N LEU A 163 -20.30 -3.61 4.50
CA LEU A 163 -19.98 -2.19 4.31
C LEU A 163 -19.49 -1.90 2.88
N LEU A 164 -18.71 -2.82 2.33
CA LEU A 164 -18.28 -2.84 0.94
C LEU A 164 -19.50 -2.96 0.02
N ALA A 165 -20.36 -3.93 0.27
CA ALA A 165 -21.61 -4.11 -0.48
C ALA A 165 -22.47 -2.86 -0.43
N ASP A 166 -22.65 -2.25 0.74
CA ASP A 166 -23.37 -0.98 0.90
C ASP A 166 -22.73 0.16 0.09
N SER A 167 -21.39 0.25 0.03
CA SER A 167 -20.67 1.21 -0.80
C SER A 167 -20.95 1.02 -2.28
N ILE A 168 -20.84 -0.22 -2.77
CA ILE A 168 -21.21 -0.60 -4.14
C ILE A 168 -22.66 -0.23 -4.43
N GLY A 169 -23.59 -0.55 -3.51
CA GLY A 169 -25.01 -0.25 -3.63
C GLY A 169 -25.27 1.25 -3.77
N ARG A 170 -24.65 2.08 -2.92
CA ARG A 170 -24.73 3.55 -3.03
C ARG A 170 -24.21 4.05 -4.37
N ARG A 171 -23.08 3.53 -4.85
CA ARG A 171 -22.52 3.89 -6.16
C ARG A 171 -23.48 3.54 -7.29
N ALA A 172 -24.01 2.32 -7.29
CA ALA A 172 -24.93 1.80 -8.29
C ALA A 172 -26.32 2.49 -8.29
N ALA A 173 -26.77 2.98 -7.13
CA ALA A 173 -27.99 3.78 -7.02
C ALA A 173 -27.82 5.19 -7.62
N ASN A 174 -26.63 5.77 -7.47
CA ASN A 174 -26.31 7.14 -7.91
C ASN A 174 -25.83 7.22 -9.37
N SER A 175 -25.44 6.11 -9.98
CA SER A 175 -25.08 6.09 -11.40
C SER A 175 -26.35 6.27 -12.26
N ASN A 176 -26.37 7.31 -13.11
CA ASN A 176 -27.51 7.69 -13.96
C ASN A 176 -27.78 6.72 -15.15
N GLY A 177 -27.52 5.41 -14.97
CA GLY A 177 -27.74 4.39 -16.01
C GLY A 177 -26.84 4.52 -17.25
N ARG A 178 -25.79 5.34 -17.19
CA ARG A 178 -24.77 5.44 -18.24
C ARG A 178 -23.54 4.66 -17.80
N HIS A 179 -23.50 3.39 -18.21
CA HIS A 179 -22.25 2.62 -18.27
C HIS A 179 -21.39 3.26 -19.36
N ALA A 180 -20.58 4.24 -19.01
CA ALA A 180 -19.51 4.67 -19.89
C ALA A 180 -18.46 3.55 -19.82
N ALA A 181 -18.18 2.92 -20.97
CA ALA A 181 -17.03 2.02 -21.07
C ALA A 181 -15.79 2.82 -20.64
N VAL A 182 -15.27 2.55 -19.44
CA VAL A 182 -13.99 3.11 -19.01
C VAL A 182 -12.92 2.37 -19.78
N SER A 183 -12.56 2.91 -20.94
CA SER A 183 -11.23 2.67 -21.49
C SER A 183 -10.23 3.33 -20.54
N PRO A 184 -9.06 2.72 -20.25
CA PRO A 184 -8.00 3.36 -19.46
C PRO A 184 -7.39 4.47 -20.32
N THR A 185 -8.09 5.59 -20.40
CA THR A 185 -7.61 6.82 -21.01
C THR A 185 -7.83 7.91 -19.98
N ALA A 186 -6.76 8.64 -19.67
CA ALA A 186 -6.73 9.71 -18.70
C ALA A 186 -8.00 10.59 -18.79
N VAL A 187 -8.81 10.56 -17.73
CA VAL A 187 -9.97 11.44 -17.61
C VAL A 187 -9.42 12.84 -17.27
N PRO A 188 -9.73 13.89 -18.06
CA PRO A 188 -9.34 15.25 -17.70
C PRO A 188 -10.27 15.74 -16.58
N LEU A 189 -9.69 16.11 -15.42
CA LEU A 189 -10.44 16.72 -14.33
C LEU A 189 -10.90 18.13 -14.73
N ALA A 190 -12.21 18.36 -14.66
CA ALA A 190 -12.80 19.69 -14.68
C ALA A 190 -12.66 20.33 -13.29
N THR A 191 -12.13 21.54 -13.26
CA THR A 191 -11.86 22.36 -12.08
C THR A 191 -13.08 23.13 -11.60
N THR A 192 -13.35 23.07 -10.30
CA THR A 192 -13.99 24.19 -9.57
C THR A 192 -13.30 24.35 -8.22
N SER A 193 -12.70 25.53 -8.03
CA SER A 193 -11.84 25.91 -6.91
C SER A 193 -12.61 26.27 -5.65
N THR A 194 -12.06 25.92 -4.49
CA THR A 194 -11.74 26.86 -3.40
C THR A 194 -10.71 26.25 -2.45
N GLY A 195 -9.49 26.80 -2.39
CA GLY A 195 -8.54 26.61 -1.29
C GLY A 195 -7.74 25.29 -1.24
N GLU A 196 -7.84 24.41 -2.23
CA GLU A 196 -7.05 23.17 -2.31
C GLU A 196 -5.62 23.46 -2.75
N THR A 197 -4.64 22.90 -2.04
CA THR A 197 -3.31 22.65 -2.62
C THR A 197 -3.52 21.91 -3.93
N ASP A 198 -3.06 22.46 -5.06
CA ASP A 198 -3.11 21.75 -6.34
C ASP A 198 -2.39 20.41 -6.19
N GLY A 199 -3.11 19.29 -6.35
CA GLY A 199 -2.56 17.96 -6.11
C GLY A 199 -1.33 17.66 -6.98
N ALA A 200 -1.21 18.29 -8.16
CA ALA A 200 -0.01 18.22 -8.97
C ALA A 200 1.19 18.95 -8.32
N ALA A 201 0.93 20.10 -7.70
CA ALA A 201 1.93 20.85 -6.93
C ALA A 201 2.35 20.09 -5.66
N ALA A 202 1.40 19.46 -4.95
CA ALA A 202 1.70 18.63 -3.79
C ALA A 202 2.62 17.45 -4.16
N LYS A 203 2.32 16.72 -5.24
CA LYS A 203 3.19 15.65 -5.76
C LYS A 203 4.58 16.17 -6.15
N ALA A 204 4.66 17.37 -6.73
CA ALA A 204 5.92 17.99 -7.11
C ALA A 204 6.79 18.31 -5.88
N VAL A 205 6.20 18.78 -4.77
CA VAL A 205 6.89 18.96 -3.48
C VAL A 205 7.50 17.64 -3.00
N ILE A 206 6.73 16.55 -3.00
CA ILE A 206 7.23 15.24 -2.56
C ILE A 206 8.30 14.68 -3.50
N ARG A 207 8.17 14.88 -4.82
CA ARG A 207 9.20 14.49 -5.79
C ARG A 207 10.51 15.24 -5.55
N ARG A 208 10.42 16.53 -5.26
CA ARG A 208 11.58 17.36 -4.94
C ARG A 208 12.28 16.88 -3.65
N ASN A 209 11.51 16.43 -2.64
CA ASN A 209 12.07 15.77 -1.47
C ASN A 209 12.87 14.50 -1.85
N ALA A 210 12.29 13.60 -2.66
CA ALA A 210 12.96 12.38 -3.12
C ALA A 210 14.25 12.65 -3.92
N GLU A 211 14.24 13.60 -4.85
CA GLU A 211 15.35 13.85 -5.76
C GLU A 211 16.46 14.71 -5.14
N GLU A 212 16.09 15.82 -4.49
CA GLU A 212 17.04 16.82 -4.00
C GLU A 212 17.49 16.49 -2.58
N VAL A 213 16.56 16.15 -1.68
CA VAL A 213 16.91 15.87 -0.28
C VAL A 213 17.50 14.47 -0.16
N HIS A 214 16.77 13.43 -0.56
CA HIS A 214 17.27 12.06 -0.44
C HIS A 214 18.37 11.76 -1.48
N GLY A 215 18.10 12.07 -2.76
CA GLY A 215 19.01 11.78 -3.87
C GLY A 215 20.28 12.63 -3.87
N SER A 216 20.15 13.94 -3.64
CA SER A 216 21.29 14.88 -3.70
C SER A 216 21.84 15.26 -2.32
N GLY A 217 21.13 14.98 -1.22
CA GLY A 217 21.59 15.30 0.13
C GLY A 217 21.51 16.80 0.43
N ASP A 218 20.67 17.53 -0.29
CA ASP A 218 20.49 18.97 -0.09
C ASP A 218 19.57 19.23 1.11
N PHE A 219 20.19 19.36 2.28
CA PHE A 219 19.47 19.63 3.52
C PHE A 219 19.02 21.10 3.67
N ALA A 220 19.39 21.99 2.75
CA ALA A 220 18.79 23.32 2.67
C ALA A 220 17.41 23.24 2.00
N VAL A 221 17.26 22.39 0.98
CA VAL A 221 15.95 22.07 0.40
C VAL A 221 15.06 21.38 1.42
N PHE A 222 15.59 20.50 2.29
CA PHE A 222 14.82 19.96 3.41
C PHE A 222 14.22 21.07 4.28
N ASP A 223 15.00 22.10 4.63
CA ASP A 223 14.52 23.20 5.47
C ASP A 223 13.44 24.04 4.78
N GLU A 224 13.48 24.13 3.45
CA GLU A 224 12.47 24.78 2.60
C GLU A 224 11.16 23.98 2.55
N LEU A 225 11.27 22.67 2.33
CA LEU A 225 10.13 21.79 2.05
C LEU A 225 9.38 21.37 3.33
N PHE A 226 10.02 21.23 4.48
CA PHE A 226 9.36 20.80 5.72
C PHE A 226 8.90 22.02 6.53
N ALA A 227 7.64 22.03 6.98
CA ALA A 227 7.11 23.11 7.81
C ALA A 227 7.70 23.09 9.24
N ASP A 228 7.75 24.25 9.88
CA ASP A 228 8.34 24.34 11.24
C ASP A 228 7.47 23.66 12.31
N ASP A 229 6.17 23.49 12.03
CA ASP A 229 5.20 22.76 12.83
C ASP A 229 4.99 21.31 12.34
N TYR A 230 5.91 20.78 11.52
CA TYR A 230 5.82 19.42 11.00
C TYR A 230 5.79 18.36 12.11
N VAL A 231 4.95 17.35 11.91
CA VAL A 231 4.81 16.18 12.80
C VAL A 231 5.10 14.89 12.05
N ASP A 232 6.00 14.07 12.60
CA ASP A 232 6.20 12.69 12.16
C ASP A 232 5.36 11.75 13.05
N HIS A 233 4.36 11.10 12.46
CA HIS A 233 3.49 10.16 13.18
C HIS A 233 4.08 8.76 13.29
N THR A 234 5.15 8.48 12.55
CA THR A 234 5.87 7.20 12.55
C THR A 234 7.37 7.42 12.77
N PRO A 235 7.78 8.09 13.87
CA PRO A 235 9.18 8.42 14.09
C PRO A 235 9.99 7.15 14.35
N HIS A 236 11.24 7.12 13.87
CA HIS A 236 12.16 6.07 14.27
C HIS A 236 12.36 6.10 15.80
N PRO A 237 12.34 4.95 16.50
CA PRO A 237 12.62 4.89 17.94
C PRO A 237 13.88 5.66 18.34
N GLY A 238 13.77 6.56 19.31
CA GLY A 238 14.87 7.39 19.80
C GLY A 238 15.08 8.72 19.06
N LEU A 239 14.29 9.02 18.03
CA LEU A 239 14.23 10.35 17.39
C LEU A 239 12.98 11.11 17.82
N ALA A 240 13.05 12.44 17.79
CA ALA A 240 11.91 13.29 18.05
C ALA A 240 10.87 13.18 16.91
N PRO A 241 9.56 13.23 17.20
CA PRO A 241 8.48 13.17 16.20
C PRO A 241 8.28 14.50 15.46
N ASP A 242 9.37 15.21 15.14
CA ASP A 242 9.35 16.57 14.59
C ASP A 242 10.37 16.75 13.46
N LYS A 243 10.40 17.96 12.88
CA LYS A 243 11.29 18.32 11.76
C LYS A 243 12.76 18.03 12.07
N SER A 244 13.19 18.22 13.32
CA SER A 244 14.57 17.99 13.73
C SER A 244 14.91 16.49 13.77
N GLY A 245 14.00 15.66 14.28
CA GLY A 245 14.16 14.21 14.30
C GLY A 245 14.20 13.60 12.90
N THR A 246 13.26 13.99 12.03
CA THR A 246 13.26 13.53 10.62
C THR A 246 14.50 14.00 9.87
N LYS A 247 14.99 15.23 10.10
CA LYS A 247 16.23 15.71 9.49
C LYS A 247 17.44 14.88 9.90
N LEU A 248 17.56 14.55 11.19
CA LEU A 248 18.62 13.69 11.70
C LEU A 248 18.57 12.28 11.09
N LEU A 249 17.36 11.73 10.90
CA LEU A 249 17.18 10.44 10.22
C LEU A 249 17.69 10.50 8.78
N TYR A 250 17.31 11.52 8.01
CA TYR A 250 17.73 11.66 6.62
C TYR A 250 19.23 11.89 6.49
N GLN A 251 19.83 12.68 7.40
CA GLN A 251 21.28 12.87 7.47
C GLN A 251 22.02 11.58 7.80
N SER A 252 21.51 10.80 8.74
CA SER A 252 22.04 9.48 9.09
C SER A 252 21.97 8.53 7.90
N MET A 253 20.83 8.47 7.20
CA MET A 253 20.64 7.66 6.00
C MET A 253 21.61 8.05 4.89
N ARG A 254 21.79 9.36 4.64
CA ARG A 254 22.76 9.87 3.67
C ARG A 254 24.20 9.55 4.06
N GLY A 255 24.53 9.63 5.35
CA GLY A 255 25.85 9.24 5.86
C GLY A 255 26.12 7.74 5.69
N ALA A 256 25.10 6.91 5.86
CA ALA A 256 25.19 5.47 5.67
C ALA A 256 25.25 5.05 4.20
N PHE A 257 24.55 5.78 3.33
CA PHE A 257 24.47 5.56 1.89
C PHE A 257 24.87 6.85 1.15
N PRO A 258 26.18 7.12 0.97
CA PRO A 258 26.64 8.38 0.36
C PRO A 258 26.18 8.60 -1.09
N ASP A 259 25.84 7.53 -1.79
CA ASP A 259 25.32 7.46 -3.16
C ASP A 259 23.81 7.11 -3.19
N LEU A 260 23.08 7.41 -2.11
CA LEU A 260 21.64 7.18 -2.02
C LEU A 260 20.90 7.83 -3.19
N ARG A 261 20.05 7.06 -3.88
CA ARG A 261 19.05 7.54 -4.83
C ARG A 261 17.67 7.03 -4.44
N ALA A 262 16.66 7.86 -4.57
CA ALA A 262 15.25 7.47 -4.45
C ALA A 262 14.65 7.29 -5.85
N GLU A 263 14.03 6.15 -6.10
CA GLU A 263 13.31 5.84 -7.33
C GLU A 263 11.82 5.79 -7.01
N ILE A 264 11.09 6.83 -7.42
CA ILE A 264 9.63 6.89 -7.25
C ILE A 264 8.98 6.01 -8.30
N HIS A 265 8.20 5.02 -7.85
CA HIS A 265 7.42 4.14 -8.71
C HIS A 265 6.06 4.76 -9.03
N TRP A 266 5.39 5.33 -8.02
CA TRP A 266 4.12 6.02 -8.21
C TRP A 266 3.83 7.03 -7.09
N GLN A 267 2.91 7.97 -7.38
CA GLN A 267 2.35 8.90 -6.40
C GLN A 267 0.84 9.03 -6.59
N SER A 268 0.06 8.91 -5.52
CA SER A 268 -1.36 9.29 -5.47
C SER A 268 -1.53 10.60 -4.67
N VAL A 269 -2.66 11.28 -4.84
CA VAL A 269 -3.00 12.47 -4.05
C VAL A 269 -4.48 12.45 -3.71
N ASP A 270 -4.80 12.70 -2.45
CA ASP A 270 -6.16 12.93 -1.95
C ASP A 270 -6.17 14.20 -1.10
N GLY A 271 -6.76 15.28 -1.64
CA GLY A 271 -6.69 16.61 -1.05
C GLY A 271 -5.24 17.08 -0.85
N ASP A 272 -4.84 17.24 0.41
CA ASP A 272 -3.48 17.64 0.80
C ASP A 272 -2.57 16.45 1.15
N LEU A 273 -3.00 15.19 1.02
CA LEU A 273 -2.19 14.00 1.29
C LEU A 273 -1.61 13.42 0.00
N VAL A 274 -0.31 13.11 0.00
CA VAL A 274 0.40 12.46 -1.10
C VAL A 274 0.98 11.14 -0.60
N THR A 275 0.54 10.03 -1.19
CA THR A 275 1.13 8.71 -0.94
C THR A 275 2.13 8.41 -2.05
N THR A 276 3.33 8.00 -1.68
CA THR A 276 4.45 7.72 -2.58
C THR A 276 5.01 6.35 -2.27
N TYR A 277 5.11 5.49 -3.28
CA TYR A 277 5.92 4.26 -3.21
C TYR A 277 7.23 4.48 -3.96
N LEU A 278 8.33 4.13 -3.30
CA LEU A 278 9.67 4.35 -3.81
C LEU A 278 10.63 3.27 -3.34
N THR A 279 11.68 3.02 -4.13
CA THR A 279 12.83 2.23 -3.70
C THR A 279 14.04 3.14 -3.51
N TYR A 280 14.69 3.05 -2.36
CA TYR A 280 15.99 3.63 -2.12
C TYR A 280 17.09 2.68 -2.54
N HIS A 281 18.12 3.19 -3.21
CA HIS A 281 19.31 2.41 -3.58
C HIS A 281 20.56 3.12 -3.10
N GLY A 282 21.56 2.38 -2.62
CA GLY A 282 22.85 2.96 -2.27
C GLY A 282 23.87 1.92 -1.78
N SER A 283 25.12 2.33 -1.66
CA SER A 283 26.21 1.55 -1.09
C SER A 283 26.25 1.73 0.42
N HIS A 284 26.10 0.65 1.21
CA HIS A 284 26.12 0.73 2.67
C HIS A 284 27.55 0.92 3.21
N ARG A 285 27.93 2.18 3.47
CA ARG A 285 29.29 2.60 3.86
C ARG A 285 29.39 3.16 5.28
N GLY A 286 28.28 3.62 5.86
CA GLY A 286 28.20 4.00 7.27
C GLY A 286 27.25 3.07 8.04
N ALA A 287 27.17 3.22 9.36
CA ALA A 287 26.18 2.49 10.14
C ALA A 287 24.80 3.13 9.98
N PHE A 288 23.75 2.32 9.87
CA PHE A 288 22.37 2.81 9.76
C PHE A 288 21.44 1.99 10.64
N LEU A 289 20.66 2.66 11.49
CA LEU A 289 19.65 2.04 12.37
C LEU A 289 20.19 0.83 13.15
N GLY A 290 21.42 0.94 13.67
CA GLY A 290 22.09 -0.13 14.42
C GLY A 290 22.78 -1.20 13.56
N ILE A 291 22.64 -1.14 12.23
CA ILE A 291 23.29 -2.05 11.29
C ILE A 291 24.68 -1.48 10.94
N PRO A 292 25.78 -2.21 11.17
CA PRO A 292 27.12 -1.76 10.82
C PRO A 292 27.33 -1.75 9.29
N PRO A 293 28.23 -0.90 8.76
CA PRO A 293 28.48 -0.80 7.33
C PRO A 293 28.91 -2.15 6.75
N SER A 294 28.26 -2.59 5.67
CA SER A 294 28.57 -3.88 5.03
C SER A 294 29.53 -3.74 3.85
N GLY A 295 29.68 -2.53 3.31
CA GLY A 295 30.43 -2.28 2.08
C GLY A 295 29.74 -2.78 0.80
N ARG A 296 28.48 -3.24 0.88
CA ARG A 296 27.72 -3.79 -0.26
C ARG A 296 26.64 -2.83 -0.73
N PRO A 297 26.21 -2.92 -2.01
CA PRO A 297 24.97 -2.30 -2.45
C PRO A 297 23.78 -2.79 -1.62
N ALA A 298 22.85 -1.90 -1.35
CA ALA A 298 21.57 -2.15 -0.75
C ALA A 298 20.47 -1.47 -1.56
N ALA A 299 19.31 -2.10 -1.61
CA ALA A 299 18.09 -1.52 -2.11
C ALA A 299 16.98 -1.81 -1.11
N PHE A 300 16.12 -0.83 -0.87
CA PHE A 300 15.09 -0.97 0.12
C PHE A 300 13.85 -0.12 -0.18
N ASP A 301 12.69 -0.75 -0.07
CA ASP A 301 11.40 -0.18 -0.48
C ASP A 301 10.76 0.60 0.66
N ALA A 302 10.11 1.71 0.33
CA ALA A 302 9.34 2.52 1.27
C ALA A 302 8.00 2.95 0.67
N VAL A 303 7.01 3.09 1.55
CA VAL A 303 5.77 3.80 1.28
C VAL A 303 5.66 4.95 2.27
N ASP A 304 5.59 6.16 1.75
CA ASP A 304 5.46 7.40 2.52
C ASP A 304 4.14 8.07 2.18
N VAL A 305 3.35 8.39 3.19
CA VAL A 305 2.18 9.28 3.11
C VAL A 305 2.58 10.61 3.73
N MET A 306 2.57 11.69 2.95
CA MET A 306 2.97 13.02 3.39
C MET A 306 1.85 14.03 3.14
N ARG A 307 1.53 14.85 4.14
CA ARG A 307 0.58 15.96 3.98
C ARG A 307 1.31 17.22 3.54
N VAL A 308 0.81 17.90 2.52
CA VAL A 308 1.38 19.13 1.94
C VAL A 308 0.41 20.30 2.04
N ARG A 309 0.77 21.32 2.82
CA ARG A 309 0.04 22.59 2.93
C ARG A 309 0.96 23.76 2.61
N ASP A 310 0.45 24.73 1.84
CA ASP A 310 1.20 25.93 1.43
C ASP A 310 2.58 25.61 0.81
N GLY A 311 2.66 24.51 0.05
CA GLY A 311 3.89 24.06 -0.60
C GLY A 311 4.90 23.38 0.34
N ARG A 312 4.51 23.09 1.59
CA ARG A 312 5.36 22.45 2.60
C ARG A 312 4.76 21.17 3.16
N ILE A 313 5.63 20.22 3.48
CA ILE A 313 5.31 18.98 4.17
C ILE A 313 5.05 19.30 5.65
N VAL A 314 3.84 19.02 6.12
CA VAL A 314 3.39 19.31 7.49
C VAL A 314 3.18 18.04 8.32
N GLU A 315 2.95 16.89 7.69
CA GLU A 315 2.77 15.62 8.40
C GLU A 315 3.34 14.46 7.58
N HIS A 316 3.76 13.39 8.25
CA HIS A 316 4.27 12.16 7.64
C HIS A 316 3.78 10.91 8.38
N TRP A 317 3.46 9.87 7.61
CA TRP A 317 3.36 8.47 8.02
C TRP A 317 4.14 7.65 7.00
N GLY A 318 4.95 6.70 7.43
CA GLY A 318 5.71 5.90 6.49
C GLY A 318 6.20 4.58 7.05
N SER A 319 6.57 3.69 6.12
CA SER A 319 7.21 2.42 6.42
C SER A 319 8.30 2.18 5.38
N ALA A 320 9.52 1.90 5.84
CA ALA A 320 10.65 1.53 4.99
C ALA A 320 11.13 0.12 5.37
N HIS A 321 11.29 -0.75 4.37
CA HIS A 321 12.13 -1.95 4.52
C HIS A 321 13.56 -1.49 4.67
N LEU A 322 14.38 -2.18 5.43
CA LEU A 322 15.81 -2.29 5.16
C LEU A 322 16.06 -3.79 5.28
N PRO A 323 16.36 -4.52 4.19
CA PRO A 323 16.68 -5.92 4.35
C PRO A 323 17.87 -6.03 5.31
N ALA A 324 17.79 -6.94 6.28
CA ALA A 324 18.97 -7.33 7.04
C ALA A 324 20.04 -7.74 6.02
N LEU A 325 21.11 -6.95 5.92
CA LEU A 325 22.15 -7.22 4.93
C LEU A 325 22.64 -8.65 5.12
N PRO A 326 22.61 -9.49 4.08
CA PRO A 326 22.71 -10.93 4.26
C PRO A 326 24.01 -11.27 5.01
N SER A 327 23.83 -11.84 6.19
CA SER A 327 24.89 -12.52 6.90
C SER A 327 24.90 -13.98 6.45
N ARG A 328 25.63 -14.30 5.38
CA ARG A 328 26.61 -15.41 5.36
C ARG A 328 27.31 -15.65 4.02
N ILE A 329 28.62 -15.84 4.19
CA ILE A 329 29.52 -16.85 3.61
C ILE A 329 28.86 -17.87 2.67
N ASP A 330 29.38 -17.93 1.44
CA ASP A 330 29.94 -19.16 0.82
C ASP A 330 31.28 -18.73 0.21
N ALA A 331 32.40 -19.05 0.87
CA ALA A 331 33.17 -20.28 0.67
C ALA A 331 33.72 -20.38 -0.76
N ALA A 332 34.98 -19.97 -0.87
CA ALA A 332 35.83 -20.20 -2.03
C ALA A 332 35.86 -21.67 -2.43
N GLY A 333 36.20 -21.89 -3.71
CA GLY A 333 36.10 -23.16 -4.41
C GLY A 333 36.73 -24.36 -3.70
N ALA A 334 36.13 -25.51 -3.97
CA ALA A 334 36.80 -26.80 -3.92
C ALA A 334 36.20 -27.68 -5.02
N THR A 335 36.87 -27.69 -6.17
CA THR A 335 36.82 -28.82 -7.11
C THR A 335 38.04 -29.68 -6.80
N PRO A 336 37.92 -31.00 -6.64
CA PRO A 336 39.09 -31.88 -6.69
C PRO A 336 39.69 -31.93 -8.10
#